data_AF-A0A9E9B2C8-F1
#
_entry.id   AF-A0A9E9B2C8-F1
#
_cell.length_a   1.000
_cell.length_b   1.000
_cell.length_c   1.000
_cell.angle_alpha   90.00
_cell.angle_beta   90.00
_cell.angle_gamma   90.00
#
_symmetry.space_group_name_H-M   'P 1'
#
loop_
_entity.id
_entity.type
_entity.pdbx_description
1 polymer ?
#
loop_
_entity_poly.entity_id
_entity_poly.type
_entity_poly.pdbx_seq_one_letter_code
_entity_poly.pdbx_strand_id
1 'polypeptide(L)'
;MYENNNISTLRAHMIEEKPELGSPENITKWWLLGTSGCHLCDIAEQLITQLQVVQRVTYESVDIADFSEPLMMAFATTIPVILTPTKRLDYPFSILDLQRLL
;
A
#
# COMPACT_ATOMS: atom_id res chain seq x y z
N MET A 1 2.47 12.11 -16.36
CA MET A 1 1.12 11.52 -16.42
C MET A 1 1.33 10.02 -16.38
N TYR A 2 1.47 9.44 -15.18
CA TYR A 2 1.70 8.00 -15.05
C TYR A 2 0.36 7.30 -15.15
N GLU A 3 0.08 6.84 -16.37
CA GLU A 3 -1.05 5.99 -16.72
C GLU A 3 -1.10 4.73 -15.84
N ASN A 4 -2.30 4.15 -15.71
CA ASN A 4 -2.66 2.92 -15.00
C ASN A 4 -1.91 1.63 -15.46
N ASN A 5 -0.63 1.69 -15.78
CA ASN A 5 0.13 0.58 -16.33
C ASN A 5 0.65 -0.36 -15.24
N ASN A 6 -0.30 -1.25 -14.89
CA ASN A 6 -0.15 -2.58 -14.31
C ASN A 6 0.34 -2.62 -12.86
N ILE A 7 -0.63 -2.63 -11.92
CA ILE A 7 -0.42 -2.89 -10.49
C ILE A 7 0.49 -4.11 -10.27
N SER A 8 0.37 -5.15 -11.10
CA SER A 8 1.24 -6.33 -11.02
C SER A 8 2.70 -6.01 -11.34
N THR A 9 2.98 -5.13 -12.30
CA THR A 9 4.34 -4.67 -12.61
C THR A 9 4.91 -3.83 -11.49
N LEU A 10 4.11 -2.92 -10.92
CA LEU A 10 4.53 -2.13 -9.76
C LEU A 10 4.86 -3.04 -8.56
N ARG A 11 3.99 -4.00 -8.25
CA ARG A 11 4.23 -4.97 -7.17
C ARG A 11 5.46 -5.83 -7.44
N ALA A 12 5.67 -6.28 -8.67
CA ALA A 12 6.86 -7.03 -9.05
C ALA A 12 8.16 -6.22 -8.84
N HIS A 13 8.17 -4.96 -9.26
CA HIS A 13 9.30 -4.04 -9.03
C HIS A 13 9.57 -3.82 -7.54
N MET A 14 8.52 -3.66 -6.73
CA MET A 14 8.67 -3.54 -5.27
C MET A 14 9.21 -4.83 -4.62
N ILE A 15 8.84 -6.01 -5.13
CA ILE A 15 9.36 -7.30 -4.67
C ILE A 15 10.83 -7.49 -5.07
N GLU A 16 11.25 -6.99 -6.23
CA GLU A 16 12.66 -7.01 -6.66
C GLU A 16 13.55 -6.24 -5.68
N GLU A 17 13.11 -5.07 -5.24
CA GLU A 17 13.82 -4.24 -4.26
C GLU A 17 13.71 -4.80 -2.83
N LYS A 18 12.55 -5.37 -2.47
CA LYS A 18 12.25 -5.90 -1.13
C LYS A 18 11.65 -7.32 -1.23
N PRO A 19 12.50 -8.37 -1.36
CA PRO A 19 12.06 -9.75 -1.62
C PRO A 19 11.10 -10.35 -0.59
N GLU A 20 11.13 -9.86 0.65
CA GLU A 20 10.21 -10.25 1.74
C GLU A 20 8.73 -9.99 1.39
N LEU A 21 8.45 -9.00 0.54
CA LEU A 21 7.09 -8.72 0.04
C LEU A 21 6.58 -9.79 -0.93
N GLY A 22 7.50 -10.57 -1.53
CA GLY A 22 7.20 -11.65 -2.48
C GLY A 22 6.80 -12.97 -1.80
N SER A 23 6.80 -13.03 -0.48
CA SER A 23 6.39 -14.22 0.28
C SER A 23 4.95 -14.64 -0.07
N PRO A 24 4.62 -15.94 -0.11
CA PRO A 24 3.30 -16.42 -0.51
C PRO A 24 2.16 -15.88 0.39
N GLU A 25 2.46 -15.54 1.63
CA GLU A 25 1.52 -14.86 2.54
C GLU A 25 1.34 -13.37 2.24
N ASN A 26 2.37 -12.68 1.73
CA ASN A 26 2.39 -11.23 1.51
C ASN A 26 1.86 -10.83 0.13
N ILE A 27 1.98 -11.70 -0.87
CA ILE A 27 1.57 -11.40 -2.23
C ILE A 27 0.05 -11.15 -2.37
N THR A 28 -0.75 -11.75 -1.48
CA THR A 28 -2.22 -11.56 -1.44
C THR A 28 -2.67 -10.47 -0.46
N LYS A 29 -1.78 -10.02 0.44
CA LYS A 29 -2.06 -8.92 1.38
C LYS A 29 -2.13 -7.58 0.65
N TRP A 30 -2.85 -6.67 1.28
CA TRP A 30 -2.78 -5.25 0.96
C TRP A 30 -1.48 -4.69 1.52
N TRP A 31 -0.84 -3.77 0.82
CA TRP A 31 0.35 -3.08 1.31
C TRP A 31 -0.01 -1.64 1.61
N LEU A 32 0.21 -1.20 2.85
CA LEU A 32 0.11 0.18 3.24
C LEU A 32 1.50 0.80 3.09
N LEU A 33 1.68 1.58 2.03
CA LEU A 33 2.93 2.27 1.73
C LEU A 33 2.95 3.58 2.49
N GLY A 34 3.96 3.75 3.34
CA GLY A 34 4.09 4.91 4.21
C GLY A 34 5.53 5.10 4.65
N THR A 35 5.75 6.02 5.58
CA THR A 35 7.02 6.16 6.28
C THR A 35 6.79 6.19 7.78
N SER A 36 7.77 5.70 8.53
CA SER A 36 7.74 5.78 9.99
C SER A 36 7.56 7.22 10.49
N GLY A 37 6.65 7.43 11.44
CA GLY A 37 6.36 8.75 12.02
C GLY A 37 5.43 9.64 11.18
N CYS A 38 4.81 9.10 10.13
CA CYS A 38 3.82 9.82 9.33
C CYS A 38 2.42 9.73 9.96
N HIS A 39 1.90 10.87 10.45
CA HIS A 39 0.57 10.94 11.07
C HIS A 39 -0.57 10.47 10.15
N LEU A 40 -0.46 10.72 8.84
CA LEU A 40 -1.46 10.26 7.87
C LEU A 40 -1.45 8.72 7.74
N CYS A 41 -0.29 8.07 7.93
CA CYS A 41 -0.21 6.62 7.93
C CYS A 41 -0.93 6.02 9.15
N ASP A 42 -0.81 6.64 10.33
CA ASP A 42 -1.58 6.23 11.52
C ASP A 42 -3.09 6.27 11.25
N ILE A 43 -3.56 7.32 10.58
CA ILE A 43 -4.98 7.45 10.19
C ILE A 43 -5.37 6.34 9.20
N ALA A 44 -4.54 6.06 8.21
CA ALA A 44 -4.78 4.97 7.25
C ALA A 44 -4.85 3.60 7.94
N GLU A 45 -3.95 3.31 8.88
CA GLU A 45 -3.96 2.08 9.69
C GLU A 45 -5.24 1.95 10.51
N GLN A 46 -5.72 3.04 11.12
CA GLN A 46 -6.98 3.06 11.83
C GLN A 46 -8.17 2.74 10.92
N LEU A 47 -8.18 3.23 9.67
CA LEU A 47 -9.22 2.90 8.69
C LEU A 47 -9.19 1.43 8.28
N ILE A 48 -8.00 0.86 8.04
CA ILE A 48 -7.87 -0.58 7.74
C ILE A 48 -8.33 -1.42 8.94
N THR A 49 -7.94 -1.05 10.16
CA THR A 49 -8.35 -1.72 11.39
C THR A 49 -9.88 -1.72 11.54
N GLN A 50 -10.54 -0.60 11.23
CA GLN A 50 -12.01 -0.53 11.22
C GLN A 50 -12.62 -1.47 10.16
N LEU A 51 -12.02 -1.56 8.97
CA LEU A 51 -12.45 -2.49 7.93
C LEU A 51 -12.29 -3.96 8.38
N GLN A 52 -11.21 -4.26 9.11
CA GLN A 52 -10.93 -5.61 9.63
C GLN A 52 -11.97 -6.12 10.62
N VAL A 53 -12.73 -5.22 11.28
CA VAL A 53 -13.83 -5.62 12.18
C VAL A 53 -14.95 -6.33 11.41
N VAL A 54 -15.17 -5.96 10.14
CA VAL A 54 -16.29 -6.44 9.32
C VAL A 54 -15.86 -7.31 8.14
N GLN A 55 -14.58 -7.30 7.78
CA GLN A 55 -14.02 -8.01 6.63
C GLN A 55 -12.69 -8.67 6.99
N ARG A 56 -12.39 -9.83 6.41
CA ARG A 56 -11.09 -10.49 6.60
C ARG A 56 -10.05 -9.90 5.65
N VAL A 57 -9.65 -8.66 5.91
CA VAL A 57 -8.56 -8.00 5.20
C VAL A 57 -7.26 -8.22 5.98
N THR A 58 -6.23 -8.70 5.29
CA THR A 58 -4.86 -8.76 5.81
C THR A 58 -4.03 -7.70 5.11
N TYR A 59 -3.23 -6.96 5.87
CA TYR A 59 -2.35 -5.94 5.33
C TYR A 59 -0.96 -6.06 5.92
N GLU A 60 0.00 -5.47 5.22
CA GLU A 60 1.39 -5.32 5.64
C GLU A 60 1.77 -3.83 5.52
N SER A 61 2.38 -3.27 6.57
CA SER A 61 2.93 -1.92 6.50
C SER A 61 4.30 -1.98 5.81
N VAL A 62 4.51 -1.15 4.80
CA VAL A 62 5.73 -1.11 4.00
C VAL A 62 6.31 0.28 4.08
N ASP A 63 7.48 0.41 4.72
CA ASP A 63 8.20 1.67 4.78
C ASP A 63 8.86 1.95 3.42
N ILE A 64 8.43 3.02 2.75
CA ILE A 64 8.98 3.39 1.45
C ILE A 64 10.42 3.89 1.55
N ALA A 65 10.88 4.24 2.76
CA ALA A 65 12.26 4.64 3.02
C ALA A 65 13.26 3.49 2.76
N ASP A 66 12.80 2.24 2.79
CA ASP A 66 13.61 1.05 2.50
C ASP A 66 13.88 0.85 0.99
N PHE A 67 13.15 1.55 0.11
CA PHE A 67 13.31 1.43 -1.34
C PHE A 67 14.40 2.36 -1.89
N SER A 68 14.88 2.08 -3.10
CA SER A 68 15.73 3.02 -3.84
C SER A 68 15.07 4.39 -4.01
N GLU A 69 15.90 5.44 -4.03
CA GLU A 69 15.50 6.84 -4.18
C GLU A 69 14.43 7.10 -5.27
N PRO A 70 14.54 6.57 -6.51
CA PRO A 70 13.51 6.81 -7.53
C PRO A 70 12.14 6.24 -7.15
N LEU A 71 12.10 5.06 -6.53
CA LEU A 71 10.84 4.42 -6.12
C LEU A 71 10.26 5.11 -4.89
N MET A 72 11.10 5.47 -3.92
CA MET A 72 10.72 6.26 -2.75
C MET A 72 10.12 7.61 -3.17
N MET A 73 10.79 8.36 -4.05
CA MET A 73 10.32 9.66 -4.53
C MET A 73 8.98 9.58 -5.28
N ALA A 74 8.71 8.45 -5.95
CA ALA A 74 7.42 8.24 -6.64
C ALA A 74 6.23 8.18 -5.66
N PHE A 75 6.48 7.79 -4.39
CA PHE A 75 5.45 7.71 -3.36
C PHE A 75 5.50 8.86 -2.34
N ALA A 76 6.65 9.51 -2.16
CA ALA A 76 6.91 10.48 -1.09
C ALA A 76 5.85 11.61 -0.95
N THR A 77 5.18 11.99 -2.04
CA THR A 77 4.13 13.04 -2.04
C THR A 77 2.70 12.49 -2.04
N THR A 78 2.54 11.17 -2.07
CA THR A 78 1.23 10.48 -2.16
C THR A 78 0.97 9.53 -0.99
N ILE A 79 1.96 9.26 -0.14
CA ILE A 79 1.76 8.49 1.08
C ILE A 79 0.73 9.15 2.02
N PRO A 80 -0.11 8.36 2.71
CA PRO A 80 -0.22 6.90 2.64
C PRO A 80 -0.86 6.40 1.34
N VAL A 81 -0.39 5.27 0.81
CA VAL A 81 -0.98 4.61 -0.36
C VAL A 81 -1.37 3.18 0.00
N ILE A 82 -2.59 2.76 -0.37
CA ILE A 82 -3.02 1.36 -0.28
C ILE A 82 -2.79 0.68 -1.62
N LEU A 83 -2.01 -0.39 -1.62
CA LEU A 83 -1.76 -1.22 -2.79
C LEU A 83 -2.26 -2.65 -2.55
N THR A 84 -3.40 -2.99 -3.14
CA THR A 84 -3.90 -4.37 -3.16
C THR A 84 -3.24 -5.16 -4.30
N PRO A 85 -3.47 -6.47 -4.40
CA PRO A 85 -2.98 -7.25 -5.54
C PRO A 85 -3.45 -6.72 -6.90
N THR A 86 -4.56 -5.98 -6.95
CA THR A 86 -5.23 -5.57 -8.21
C THR A 86 -5.51 -4.08 -8.32
N LYS A 87 -5.48 -3.33 -7.22
CA LYS A 87 -5.90 -1.92 -7.16
C LYS A 87 -4.88 -1.10 -6.36
N ARG A 88 -4.78 0.18 -6.70
CA ARG A 88 -4.05 1.21 -5.95
C ARG A 88 -5.04 2.29 -5.52
N LEU A 89 -4.87 2.80 -4.30
CA LEU A 89 -5.64 3.91 -3.76
C LEU A 89 -4.68 4.88 -3.05
N ASP A 90 -4.55 6.07 -3.61
CA ASP A 90 -3.72 7.14 -3.04
C ASP A 90 -4.55 7.98 -2.05
N TYR A 91 -3.89 8.56 -1.05
CA TYR A 91 -4.52 9.54 -0.18
C TYR A 91 -4.99 10.78 -0.98
N PRO A 92 -6.12 11.43 -0.64
CA PRO A 92 -7.05 11.12 0.46
C PRO A 92 -8.05 10.01 0.15
N PHE A 93 -8.33 9.16 1.14
CA PHE A 93 -9.37 8.14 1.07
C PHE A 93 -10.14 7.99 2.39
N SER A 94 -11.36 7.45 2.31
CA SER A 94 -12.23 7.14 3.44
C SER A 94 -12.44 5.64 3.62
N ILE A 95 -13.14 5.24 4.67
CA ILE A 95 -13.53 3.84 4.89
C ILE A 95 -14.35 3.27 3.72
N LEU A 96 -15.20 4.10 3.08
CA LEU A 96 -16.01 3.67 1.94
C LEU A 96 -15.16 3.38 0.71
N ASP A 97 -14.06 4.12 0.52
CA ASP A 97 -13.12 3.87 -0.57
C ASP A 97 -12.37 2.55 -0.34
N LEU A 98 -11.97 2.24 0.90
CA LEU A 98 -11.38 0.94 1.23
C LEU A 98 -12.37 -0.21 0.99
N GLN A 99 -13.65 -0.04 1.31
CA GLN A 99 -14.67 -1.05 1.02
C GLN A 99 -14.83 -1.34 -0.48
N ARG A 100 -14.55 -0.36 -1.36
CA ARG A 100 -14.57 -0.56 -2.82
C ARG A 100 -13.35 -1.35 -3.34
N LEU A 101 -12.35 -1.58 -2.51
CA LEU A 101 -11.15 -2.34 -2.87
C LEU A 101 -11.33 -3.86 -2.69
N LEU A 102 -12.29 -4.29 -1.88
CA LEU A 102 -12.75 -5.68 -1.79
C LEU A 102 -13.19 -6.21 -3.17
#